data_AF-W0JSK6-F1
#
_entry.id   AF-W0JSK6-F1
#
_cell.length_a   1.000
_cell.length_b   1.000
_cell.length_c   1.000
_cell.angle_alpha   90.00
_cell.angle_beta   90.00
_cell.angle_gamma   90.00
#
_symmetry.space_group_name_H-M   'P 1'
#
loop_
_entity.id
_entity.type
_entity.pdbx_description
1 polymer ?
#
loop_
_entity_poly.entity_id
_entity_poly.type
_entity_poly.pdbx_seq_one_letter_code
_entity_poly.pdbx_strand_id
1 'polypeptide(L)'
;MGVVADFDTSDLRTLFPGRPNPSSMNDLVPAVLGPVVIGAVSVLVYWDARRVGVVWPPVWALLMFVTGMLGLGLFLFVPSIPLPGLLVILLIGPIFYAFERDDTRHSGEPADPHTLADAGTTHERSAPGESDREPENGTADSSDGPNGRSGAGGTDEISQEQVDSDEYAERR
;
A
#
# COMPACT_ATOMS: atom_id res chain seq x y z
N MET A 1 15.88 -0.46 48.05
CA MET A 1 15.37 -1.84 47.89
C MET A 1 14.87 -1.96 46.46
N GLY A 2 15.70 -2.49 45.55
CA GLY A 2 15.33 -2.74 44.17
C GLY A 2 16.02 -4.02 43.75
N VAL A 3 15.25 -5.12 43.68
CA VAL A 3 15.74 -6.40 43.17
C VAL A 3 15.79 -6.26 41.66
N VAL A 4 17.00 -6.09 41.12
CA VAL A 4 17.27 -6.27 39.70
C VAL A 4 17.19 -7.78 39.47
N ALA A 5 16.11 -8.23 38.85
CA ALA A 5 16.03 -9.61 38.36
C ALA A 5 17.07 -9.75 37.25
N ASP A 6 18.17 -10.41 37.57
CA ASP A 6 19.18 -10.85 36.61
C ASP A 6 18.51 -11.92 35.75
N PHE A 7 17.92 -11.50 34.63
CA PHE A 7 17.20 -12.37 33.73
C PHE A 7 18.23 -13.15 32.92
N ASP A 8 18.76 -14.21 33.54
CA ASP A 8 19.78 -15.06 32.94
C ASP A 8 19.18 -15.83 31.75
N THR A 9 19.90 -15.81 30.63
CA THR A 9 19.51 -16.51 29.40
C THR A 9 19.47 -18.03 29.58
N SER A 10 20.06 -18.52 30.67
CA SER A 10 19.98 -19.90 31.15
C SER A 10 18.55 -20.35 31.49
N ASP A 11 17.71 -19.47 32.05
CA ASP A 11 16.34 -19.81 32.47
C ASP A 11 15.38 -20.00 31.27
N LEU A 12 15.71 -19.44 30.11
CA LEU A 12 14.95 -19.69 28.88
C LEU A 12 15.19 -21.10 28.31
N ARG A 13 16.27 -21.80 28.72
CA ARG A 13 16.58 -23.17 28.25
C ARG A 13 15.86 -24.24 29.07
N THR A 14 15.56 -23.97 30.33
CA THR A 14 14.86 -24.89 31.24
C THR A 14 13.35 -24.85 31.02
N LEU A 15 12.79 -23.72 30.59
CA LEU A 15 11.36 -23.57 30.34
C LEU A 15 10.85 -24.25 29.05
N PHE A 16 11.75 -24.53 28.09
CA PHE A 16 11.43 -25.17 26.80
C PHE A 16 12.35 -26.37 26.54
N PRO A 17 12.12 -27.52 27.20
CA PRO A 17 13.01 -28.70 27.16
C PRO A 17 13.05 -29.45 25.80
N GLY A 18 12.58 -28.83 24.72
CA GLY A 18 12.47 -29.44 23.39
C GLY A 18 13.05 -28.60 22.25
N ARG A 19 13.86 -27.57 22.53
CA ARG A 19 14.50 -26.80 21.45
C ARG A 19 15.65 -27.64 20.88
N PRO A 20 15.61 -28.03 19.59
CA PRO A 20 16.66 -28.83 18.99
C PRO A 20 17.96 -28.03 18.96
N ASN A 21 19.08 -28.71 19.23
CA ASN A 21 20.37 -28.21 18.80
C ASN A 21 20.27 -27.90 17.29
N PRO A 22 20.79 -26.76 16.77
CA PRO A 22 20.74 -26.41 15.35
C PRO A 22 21.61 -27.32 14.46
N SER A 23 21.85 -28.56 14.88
CA SER A 23 22.70 -29.56 14.22
C SER A 23 22.09 -30.15 12.94
N SER A 24 20.80 -29.96 12.69
CA SER A 24 20.21 -30.20 11.37
C SER A 24 20.70 -29.11 10.42
N MET A 25 21.54 -29.49 9.46
CA MET A 25 22.04 -28.58 8.41
C MET A 25 20.91 -27.76 7.74
N ASN A 26 19.69 -28.29 7.74
CA ASN A 26 18.50 -27.67 7.17
C ASN A 26 17.93 -26.49 7.97
N ASP A 27 18.12 -26.43 9.30
CA ASP A 27 17.58 -25.34 10.13
C ASP A 27 18.53 -24.13 10.16
N LEU A 28 19.80 -24.36 9.84
CA LEU A 28 20.81 -23.32 9.74
C LEU A 28 20.57 -22.42 8.51
N VAL A 29 20.04 -22.99 7.43
CA VAL A 29 19.71 -22.25 6.20
C VAL A 29 18.69 -21.13 6.47
N PRO A 30 17.46 -21.39 6.98
CA PRO A 30 16.49 -20.33 7.25
C PRO A 30 16.95 -19.39 8.38
N ALA A 31 17.71 -19.87 9.36
CA ALA A 31 18.25 -19.03 10.43
C ALA A 31 19.24 -17.97 9.94
N VAL A 32 20.04 -18.28 8.91
CA VAL A 32 21.02 -17.35 8.33
C VAL A 32 20.45 -16.60 7.13
N LEU A 33 19.80 -17.30 6.21
CA LEU A 33 19.28 -16.70 4.98
C LEU A 33 18.01 -15.88 5.25
N GLY A 34 17.18 -16.28 6.21
CA GLY A 34 15.93 -15.60 6.55
C GLY A 34 16.15 -14.13 6.90
N PRO A 35 17.00 -13.78 7.89
CA PRO A 35 17.25 -12.39 8.27
C PRO A 35 17.86 -11.57 7.12
N VAL A 36 18.71 -12.18 6.28
CA VAL A 36 19.29 -11.52 5.11
C VAL A 36 18.21 -11.16 4.09
N VAL A 37 17.32 -12.10 3.77
CA VAL A 37 16.21 -11.86 2.84
C VAL A 37 15.23 -10.83 3.41
N ILE A 38 14.85 -10.96 4.69
CA ILE A 38 13.96 -10.01 5.36
C ILE A 38 14.57 -8.60 5.35
N GLY A 39 15.85 -8.48 5.72
CA GLY A 39 16.57 -7.20 5.70
C GLY A 39 16.64 -6.60 4.30
N ALA A 40 16.94 -7.41 3.27
CA ALA A 40 16.98 -6.95 1.89
C ALA A 40 15.62 -6.44 1.40
N VAL A 41 14.53 -7.16 1.72
CA VAL A 41 13.16 -6.74 1.38
C VAL A 41 12.78 -5.46 2.12
N SER A 42 13.11 -5.33 3.41
CA SER A 42 12.87 -4.10 4.18
C SER A 42 13.60 -2.89 3.60
N VAL A 43 14.86 -3.05 3.17
CA VAL A 43 15.62 -1.99 2.50
C VAL A 43 14.99 -1.64 1.15
N LEU A 44 14.52 -2.64 0.40
CA LEU A 44 13.83 -2.41 -0.87
C LEU A 44 12.53 -1.61 -0.66
N VAL A 45 11.76 -1.95 0.37
CA VAL A 45 10.53 -1.22 0.75
C VAL A 45 10.85 0.22 1.16
N TYR A 46 11.88 0.45 1.97
CA TYR A 46 12.33 1.81 2.31
C TYR A 46 12.64 2.63 1.05
N TRP A 47 13.34 2.02 0.09
CA TRP A 47 13.74 2.68 -1.13
C TRP A 47 12.57 2.95 -2.09
N ASP A 48 11.66 1.99 -2.24
CA ASP A 48 10.42 2.18 -3.02
C ASP A 48 9.54 3.27 -2.39
N ALA A 49 9.38 3.28 -1.06
CA ALA A 49 8.59 4.29 -0.36
C ALA A 49 9.12 5.71 -0.58
N ARG A 50 10.45 5.88 -0.54
CA ARG A 50 11.10 7.15 -0.86
C ARG A 50 10.92 7.59 -2.31
N ARG A 51 10.82 6.63 -3.24
CA ARG A 51 10.63 6.93 -4.67
C ARG A 51 9.20 7.27 -5.02
N VAL A 52 8.23 6.61 -4.38
CA VAL A 52 6.80 6.80 -4.65
C VAL A 52 6.23 7.98 -3.85
N GLY A 53 6.96 8.50 -2.85
CA GLY A 53 6.52 9.64 -2.05
C GLY A 53 5.62 9.26 -0.88
N VAL A 54 5.65 7.99 -0.48
CA VAL A 54 4.89 7.46 0.65
C VAL A 54 5.30 8.17 1.94
N VAL A 55 4.32 8.46 2.79
CA VAL A 55 4.54 9.10 4.09
C VAL A 55 5.25 8.11 5.03
N TRP A 56 6.36 8.58 5.62
CA TRP A 56 7.16 7.86 6.62
C TRP A 56 7.81 6.54 6.13
N PRO A 57 8.69 6.58 5.12
CA PRO A 57 9.42 5.41 4.62
C PRO A 57 10.08 4.49 5.67
N PRO A 58 10.73 4.99 6.75
CA PRO A 58 11.36 4.11 7.72
C PRO A 58 10.36 3.28 8.53
N VAL A 59 9.14 3.78 8.74
CA VAL A 59 8.10 3.05 9.49
C VAL A 59 7.62 1.84 8.70
N TRP A 60 7.41 2.00 7.39
CA TRP A 60 7.01 0.90 6.51
C TRP A 60 8.10 -0.18 6.39
N ALA A 61 9.36 0.23 6.28
CA ALA A 61 10.48 -0.70 6.26
C ALA A 61 10.63 -1.45 7.60
N LEU A 62 10.41 -0.76 8.73
CA LEU A 62 10.42 -1.36 10.06
C LEU A 62 9.26 -2.35 10.23
N LEU A 63 8.05 -2.01 9.78
CA LEU A 63 6.90 -2.91 9.82
C LEU A 63 7.19 -4.22 9.09
N MET A 64 7.73 -4.15 7.86
CA MET A 64 8.18 -5.33 7.10
C MET A 64 9.19 -6.17 7.86
N PHE A 65 10.18 -5.49 8.45
CA PHE A 65 11.24 -6.16 9.17
C PHE A 65 10.69 -6.91 10.38
N VAL A 66 9.84 -6.26 11.16
CA VAL A 66 9.23 -6.83 12.37
C VAL A 66 8.32 -8.01 12.02
N THR A 67 7.45 -7.88 11.03
CA THR A 67 6.56 -8.99 10.64
C THR A 67 7.34 -10.18 10.07
N GLY A 68 8.37 -9.91 9.27
CA GLY A 68 9.27 -10.95 8.75
C GLY A 68 10.04 -11.66 9.87
N MET A 69 10.66 -10.91 10.78
CA MET A 69 11.42 -11.47 11.91
C MET A 69 10.51 -12.21 12.90
N LEU A 70 9.27 -11.75 13.10
CA LEU A 70 8.29 -12.44 13.93
C LEU A 70 7.88 -13.78 13.30
N GLY A 71 7.57 -13.79 12.01
CA GLY A 71 7.27 -15.02 11.26
C GLY A 71 8.44 -16.00 11.29
N LEU A 72 9.67 -15.52 11.08
CA LEU A 72 10.88 -16.35 11.16
C LEU A 72 11.13 -16.88 12.57
N GLY A 73 10.93 -16.04 13.60
CA GLY A 73 11.06 -16.46 15.00
C GLY A 73 10.08 -17.57 15.35
N LEU A 74 8.82 -17.44 14.93
CA LEU A 74 7.80 -18.47 15.13
C LEU A 74 8.16 -19.76 14.38
N PHE A 75 8.64 -19.66 13.13
CA PHE A 75 9.11 -20.81 12.36
C PHE A 75 10.21 -21.60 13.08
N LEU A 76 11.20 -20.90 13.63
CA LEU A 76 12.37 -21.53 14.25
C LEU A 76 12.12 -22.05 15.67
N PHE A 77 11.12 -21.51 16.37
CA PHE A 77 11.00 -21.69 17.81
C PHE A 77 9.69 -22.30 18.29
N VAL A 78 8.65 -22.32 17.45
CA VAL A 78 7.38 -22.96 17.78
C VAL A 78 7.28 -24.29 17.01
N PRO A 79 7.43 -25.44 17.70
CA PRO A 79 7.25 -26.73 17.07
C PRO A 79 5.86 -26.83 16.46
N SER A 80 5.77 -27.25 15.20
CA SER A 80 4.50 -27.48 14.50
C SER A 80 3.61 -26.23 14.39
N ILE A 81 4.19 -25.06 14.14
CA ILE A 81 3.43 -23.85 13.81
C ILE A 81 2.54 -24.10 12.56
N PRO A 82 1.23 -23.79 12.60
CA PRO A 82 0.38 -23.96 11.42
C PRO A 82 0.81 -22.99 10.32
N LEU A 83 1.14 -23.52 9.14
CA LEU A 83 1.57 -22.73 7.98
C LEU A 83 0.63 -21.56 7.64
N PRO A 84 -0.71 -21.70 7.70
CA PRO A 84 -1.61 -20.58 7.43
C PRO A 84 -1.41 -19.40 8.38
N GLY A 85 -1.22 -19.65 9.68
CA GLY A 85 -1.01 -18.60 10.68
C GLY A 85 0.31 -17.86 10.44
N LEU A 86 1.35 -18.60 10.06
CA LEU A 86 2.65 -18.01 9.72
C LEU A 86 2.57 -17.13 8.47
N LEU A 87 1.84 -17.58 7.46
CA LEU A 87 1.63 -16.81 6.23
C LEU A 87 0.90 -15.49 6.52
N VAL A 88 -0.11 -15.50 7.37
CA VAL A 88 -0.82 -14.28 7.78
C VAL A 88 0.16 -13.28 8.41
N ILE A 89 0.98 -13.72 9.37
CA ILE A 89 1.96 -12.85 10.03
C ILE A 89 2.95 -12.28 9.02
N LEU A 90 3.45 -13.11 8.10
CA LEU A 90 4.39 -12.68 7.07
C LEU A 90 3.79 -11.65 6.11
N LEU A 91 2.50 -11.77 5.80
CA LEU A 91 1.79 -10.93 4.83
C LEU A 91 1.29 -9.60 5.40
N ILE A 92 1.21 -9.43 6.72
CA ILE A 92 0.73 -8.17 7.33
C ILE A 92 1.55 -6.98 6.83
N GLY A 93 2.88 -7.03 6.91
CA GLY A 93 3.73 -5.96 6.42
C GLY A 93 3.48 -5.65 4.93
N PRO A 94 3.66 -6.63 4.02
CA PRO A 94 3.42 -6.51 2.57
C PRO A 94 2.07 -5.88 2.21
N ILE A 95 0.99 -6.36 2.83
CA ILE A 95 -0.37 -5.92 2.53
C ILE A 95 -0.57 -4.47 2.96
N PHE A 96 -0.17 -4.11 4.18
CA PHE A 96 -0.34 -2.74 4.67
C PHE A 96 0.47 -1.73 3.86
N TYR A 97 1.70 -2.08 3.48
CA TYR A 97 2.49 -1.23 2.60
C TYR A 97 1.87 -1.10 1.20
N ALA A 98 1.29 -2.16 0.66
CA ALA A 98 0.62 -2.11 -0.63
C ALA A 98 -0.57 -1.14 -0.61
N PHE A 99 -1.35 -1.13 0.47
CA PHE A 99 -2.46 -0.17 0.64
C PHE A 99 -1.98 1.27 0.72
N GLU A 100 -0.99 1.56 1.57
CA GLU A 100 -0.42 2.92 1.66
C GLU A 100 0.14 3.39 0.31
N ARG A 101 0.86 2.51 -0.39
CA ARG A 101 1.45 2.79 -1.69
C ARG A 101 0.38 3.02 -2.76
N ASP A 102 -0.77 2.37 -2.64
CA ASP A 102 -1.92 2.55 -3.53
C ASP A 102 -2.63 3.88 -3.25
N ASP A 103 -2.86 4.19 -1.97
CA ASP A 103 -3.43 5.48 -1.54
C ASP A 103 -2.57 6.66 -2.00
N THR A 104 -1.25 6.54 -1.86
CA THR A 104 -0.30 7.55 -2.36
C THR A 104 -0.45 7.81 -3.86
N ARG A 105 -0.80 6.79 -4.67
CA ARG A 105 -1.00 6.95 -6.13
C ARG A 105 -2.33 7.60 -6.49
N HIS A 106 -3.37 7.39 -5.69
CA HIS A 106 -4.74 7.83 -5.99
C HIS A 106 -5.17 9.07 -5.19
N SER A 107 -4.31 9.59 -4.32
CA SER A 107 -4.56 10.76 -3.46
C SER A 107 -4.93 12.08 -4.16
N GLY A 108 -4.82 12.15 -5.49
CA GLY A 108 -5.14 13.34 -6.29
C GLY A 108 -6.58 13.41 -6.82
N GLU A 109 -7.33 12.31 -6.79
CA GLU A 109 -8.72 12.30 -7.26
C GLU A 109 -9.64 12.55 -6.05
N PRO A 110 -10.44 13.62 -6.03
CA PRO A 110 -11.43 13.81 -4.97
C PRO A 110 -12.36 12.60 -5.00
N ALA A 111 -12.56 11.95 -3.85
CA ALA A 111 -13.49 10.84 -3.73
C ALA A 111 -14.89 11.34 -4.10
N ASP A 112 -15.32 11.11 -5.34
CA ASP A 112 -16.63 11.55 -5.83
C ASP A 112 -17.70 10.57 -5.30
N PRO A 113 -18.52 10.97 -4.31
CA PRO A 113 -19.53 10.10 -3.73
C PRO A 113 -20.66 9.75 -4.72
N HIS A 114 -20.71 10.38 -5.89
CA HIS A 114 -21.64 10.06 -6.97
C HIS A 114 -21.10 9.03 -7.96
N THR A 115 -19.85 8.60 -7.81
CA THR A 115 -19.24 7.53 -8.62
C THR A 115 -19.10 6.26 -7.79
N LEU A 116 -20.19 5.51 -7.68
CA LEU A 116 -20.03 4.07 -7.45
C LEU A 116 -19.48 3.47 -8.74
N ALA A 117 -18.57 2.49 -8.64
CA ALA A 117 -18.17 1.71 -9.81
C ALA A 117 -19.44 1.20 -10.50
N ASP A 118 -19.63 1.55 -11.78
CA ASP A 118 -20.63 0.94 -12.64
C ASP A 118 -20.31 -0.56 -12.68
N ALA A 119 -20.94 -1.32 -11.80
CA ALA A 119 -20.75 -2.74 -11.67
C ALA A 119 -21.42 -3.42 -12.87
N GLY A 120 -20.69 -3.48 -13.97
CA GLY A 120 -20.96 -4.38 -15.08
C GLY A 120 -22.00 -3.88 -16.09
N THR A 121 -21.66 -2.86 -16.87
CA THR A 121 -22.14 -2.83 -18.25
C THR A 121 -21.15 -3.62 -19.12
N THR A 122 -21.48 -4.90 -19.23
CA THR A 122 -21.18 -5.81 -20.35
C THR A 122 -20.55 -5.08 -21.54
N HIS A 123 -19.32 -5.46 -21.92
CA HIS A 123 -18.91 -5.34 -23.31
C HIS A 123 -19.87 -6.19 -24.14
N GLU A 124 -21.03 -5.63 -24.48
CA GLU A 124 -21.91 -6.14 -25.51
C GLU A 124 -21.09 -6.09 -26.79
N ARG A 125 -20.58 -7.27 -27.13
CA ARG A 125 -20.28 -7.75 -28.48
C ARG A 125 -20.92 -6.85 -29.54
N SER A 126 -20.12 -5.96 -30.13
CA SER A 126 -20.52 -5.22 -31.31
C SER A 126 -20.93 -6.21 -32.40
N ALA A 127 -22.23 -6.24 -32.71
CA ALA A 127 -22.75 -6.96 -33.85
C ALA A 127 -22.15 -6.39 -35.15
N PRO A 128 -21.77 -7.23 -36.13
CA PRO A 128 -21.28 -6.76 -37.42
C PRO A 128 -22.49 -6.40 -38.29
N GLY A 129 -22.76 -5.10 -38.42
CA GLY A 129 -23.85 -4.58 -39.22
C GLY A 129 -23.42 -3.41 -40.08
N GLU A 130 -23.37 -3.67 -41.38
CA GLU A 130 -23.72 -2.74 -42.45
C GLU A 130 -22.71 -1.63 -42.82
N SER A 131 -21.83 -1.94 -43.78
CA SER A 131 -21.09 -0.95 -44.55
C SER A 131 -21.46 -1.03 -46.04
N ASP A 132 -22.70 -0.63 -46.36
CA ASP A 132 -23.09 -0.24 -47.71
C ASP A 132 -23.03 1.29 -47.80
N ARG A 133 -21.89 1.88 -48.19
CA ARG A 133 -21.84 3.22 -48.83
C ARG A 133 -20.66 3.32 -49.79
N GLU A 134 -21.01 3.56 -51.05
CA GLU A 134 -20.14 3.86 -52.19
C GLU A 134 -19.28 5.13 -51.98
N PRO A 135 -18.10 5.24 -52.63
CA PRO A 135 -17.28 6.43 -52.59
C PRO A 135 -17.77 7.48 -53.60
N GLU A 136 -18.41 8.55 -53.11
CA GLU A 136 -18.69 9.72 -53.95
C GLU A 136 -17.52 10.70 -53.95
N ASN A 137 -17.21 11.12 -55.17
CA ASN A 137 -16.00 11.77 -55.63
C ASN A 137 -16.18 13.30 -55.63
N GLY A 138 -15.21 14.01 -55.03
CA GLY A 138 -14.81 15.36 -55.43
C GLY A 138 -15.59 16.52 -54.82
N THR A 139 -14.87 17.43 -54.14
CA THR A 139 -14.42 18.71 -54.71
C THR A 139 -13.94 19.61 -53.57
N ALA A 140 -12.74 20.15 -53.72
CA ALA A 140 -12.14 21.14 -52.84
C ALA A 140 -12.88 22.48 -52.95
N ASP A 141 -13.09 23.17 -51.82
CA ASP A 141 -13.10 24.63 -51.82
C ASP A 141 -12.62 25.20 -50.49
N SER A 142 -11.83 26.26 -50.62
CA SER A 142 -11.14 27.04 -49.60
C SER A 142 -12.11 27.84 -48.73
N SER A 143 -11.73 28.12 -47.48
CA SER A 143 -11.90 29.46 -46.89
C SER A 143 -11.09 29.62 -45.61
N ASP A 144 -10.20 30.58 -45.70
CA ASP A 144 -9.32 31.17 -44.70
C ASP A 144 -10.12 31.96 -43.65
N GLY A 145 -9.67 32.00 -42.40
CA GLY A 145 -10.33 32.77 -41.34
C GLY A 145 -9.55 32.80 -40.02
N PRO A 146 -8.85 33.90 -39.69
CA PRO A 146 -8.10 34.02 -38.45
C PRO A 146 -8.90 34.79 -37.39
N ASN A 147 -9.37 34.10 -36.36
CA ASN A 147 -10.03 34.75 -35.22
C ASN A 147 -9.26 34.47 -33.93
N GLY A 148 -8.40 35.42 -33.57
CA GLY A 148 -7.89 35.56 -32.22
C GLY A 148 -9.02 35.95 -31.26
N ARG A 149 -9.03 35.34 -30.07
CA ARG A 149 -9.72 35.91 -28.92
C ARG A 149 -8.94 35.63 -27.64
N SER A 150 -8.29 36.69 -27.18
CA SER A 150 -7.77 36.85 -25.84
C SER A 150 -8.93 36.80 -24.83
N GLY A 151 -8.81 35.95 -23.82
CA GLY A 151 -9.69 35.89 -22.66
C GLY A 151 -8.84 35.92 -21.41
N ALA A 152 -8.72 37.12 -20.83
CA ALA A 152 -8.12 37.37 -19.54
C ALA A 152 -9.19 37.24 -18.43
N GLY A 153 -8.75 36.85 -17.23
CA GLY A 153 -9.36 37.28 -15.97
C GLY A 153 -10.45 36.36 -15.41
N GLY A 154 -10.13 35.70 -14.30
CA GLY A 154 -11.07 34.96 -13.46
C GLY A 154 -10.35 34.40 -12.23
N THR A 155 -9.86 35.29 -11.37
CA THR A 155 -9.48 34.93 -10.00
C THR A 155 -10.78 34.82 -9.19
N ASP A 156 -11.30 33.62 -9.06
CA ASP A 156 -12.41 33.35 -8.14
C ASP A 156 -11.86 33.29 -6.71
N GLU A 157 -11.96 34.45 -6.07
CA GLU A 157 -11.76 34.67 -4.64
C GLU A 157 -12.85 33.85 -3.90
N ILE A 158 -12.45 32.69 -3.37
CA ILE A 158 -13.28 31.90 -2.48
C ILE A 158 -13.38 32.68 -1.17
N SER A 159 -14.46 33.45 -1.03
CA SER A 159 -14.91 33.99 0.25
C SER A 159 -15.11 32.83 1.23
N GLN A 160 -14.13 32.61 2.11
CA GLN A 160 -14.32 31.76 3.28
C GLN A 160 -15.36 32.45 4.18
N GLU A 161 -16.57 31.92 4.14
CA GLU A 161 -17.62 32.23 5.09
C GLU A 161 -17.10 31.90 6.49
N GLN A 162 -16.89 32.95 7.28
CA GLN A 162 -16.38 32.89 8.64
C GLN A 162 -17.47 32.28 9.52
N VAL A 163 -17.41 30.96 9.74
CA VAL A 163 -18.35 30.22 10.58
C VAL A 163 -18.20 30.68 12.02
N ASP A 164 -19.24 31.34 12.50
CA ASP A 164 -19.34 31.91 13.85
C ASP A 164 -19.34 30.77 14.90
N SER A 165 -18.31 30.73 15.73
CA SER A 165 -18.03 29.59 16.62
C SER A 165 -18.75 29.68 17.98
N ASP A 166 -19.58 30.69 18.16
CA ASP A 166 -20.16 31.04 19.45
C ASP A 166 -21.43 30.23 19.79
N GLU A 167 -22.03 29.53 18.80
CA GLU A 167 -23.28 28.78 18.98
C GLU A 167 -23.13 27.49 19.82
N TYR A 168 -21.92 26.96 20.00
CA TYR A 168 -21.71 25.69 20.71
C TYR A 168 -21.55 25.82 22.24
N ALA A 169 -21.50 27.03 22.78
CA ALA A 169 -21.31 27.23 24.22
C ALA A 169 -22.60 27.11 25.05
N GLU A 170 -23.80 27.11 24.42
CA GLU A 170 -25.07 27.28 25.15
C GLU A 170 -25.86 25.98 25.42
N ARG A 171 -25.33 24.80 25.05
CA ARG A 171 -26.00 23.49 25.23
C ARG A 171 -25.42 22.62 26.35
N ARG A 172 -24.96 23.20 27.47
CA ARG A 172 -24.61 22.45 28.69
C ARG A 172 -25.39 22.88 29.91
#